data_AF-A0A399GMI7-F1
#
_entry.id   AF-A0A399GMI7-F1
#
_cell.length_a   1.000
_cell.length_b   1.000
_cell.length_c   1.000
_cell.angle_alpha   90.00
_cell.angle_beta   90.00
_cell.angle_gamma   90.00
#
_symmetry.space_group_name_H-M   'P 1'
#
loop_
_entity.id
_entity.type
_entity.pdbx_description
1 polymer ?
#
loop_
_entity_poly.entity_id
_entity_poly.type
_entity_poly.pdbx_seq_one_letter_code
_entity_poly.pdbx_strand_id
1 'polypeptide(L)'
;MLGVGDRRGDPPPASRHDDAVALVELLARGWCDERIARALALSKRTVQRRVQYLMADHGCTSRFALGYALGAEVEAARRDAGG
;
A
#
# COMPACT_ATOMS: atom_id res chain seq x y z
N MET A 1 16.06 13.47 21.62
CA MET A 1 14.67 13.07 21.31
C MET A 1 14.55 12.79 19.82
N LEU A 2 14.87 11.57 19.38
CA LEU A 2 14.47 11.03 18.08
C LEU A 2 14.23 9.53 18.30
N GLY A 3 12.97 9.17 18.53
CA GLY A 3 12.56 7.77 18.53
C GLY A 3 12.60 7.28 17.09
N VAL A 4 13.76 6.74 16.68
CA VAL A 4 13.93 6.00 15.43
C VAL A 4 13.10 4.73 15.58
N GLY A 5 11.82 4.83 15.19
CA GLY A 5 10.89 3.72 15.15
C GLY A 5 11.39 2.68 14.15
N ASP A 6 11.88 1.58 14.71
CA ASP A 6 12.07 0.27 14.11
C ASP A 6 12.99 0.16 12.87
N ARG A 7 14.29 0.00 13.13
CA ARG A 7 15.32 -0.44 12.16
C ARG A 7 15.59 -1.96 12.23
N ARG A 8 14.64 -2.81 12.65
CA ARG A 8 14.93 -4.24 12.87
C ARG A 8 14.80 -5.16 11.65
N GLY A 9 14.45 -4.65 10.48
CA GLY A 9 14.38 -5.50 9.29
C GLY A 9 14.02 -4.71 8.06
N ASP A 10 14.95 -3.88 7.59
CA ASP A 10 14.76 -3.19 6.32
C ASP A 10 14.80 -4.24 5.21
N PRO A 11 13.66 -4.57 4.57
CA PRO A 11 13.67 -5.64 3.60
C PRO A 11 14.41 -5.12 2.34
N PRO A 12 14.99 -6.00 1.52
CA PRO A 12 15.74 -5.58 0.35
C PRO A 12 14.90 -4.62 -0.52
N PRO A 13 15.52 -3.71 -1.30
CA PRO A 13 14.80 -2.69 -2.04
C PRO A 13 13.69 -3.27 -2.95
N ALA A 14 13.92 -4.47 -3.50
CA ALA A 14 12.90 -5.25 -4.21
C ALA A 14 11.67 -5.55 -3.34
N SER A 15 11.85 -6.04 -2.11
CA SER A 15 10.76 -6.33 -1.18
C SER A 15 9.95 -5.10 -0.79
N ARG A 16 10.54 -3.89 -0.74
CA ARG A 16 9.73 -2.68 -0.54
C ARG A 16 8.84 -2.36 -1.72
N HIS A 17 9.34 -2.61 -2.93
CA HIS A 17 8.55 -2.47 -4.14
C HIS A 17 7.43 -3.51 -4.17
N ASP A 18 7.74 -4.77 -3.86
CA ASP A 18 6.76 -5.85 -3.75
C ASP A 18 5.70 -5.56 -2.68
N ASP A 19 6.10 -5.03 -1.52
CA ASP A 19 5.19 -4.58 -0.47
C ASP A 19 4.30 -3.43 -0.93
N ALA A 20 4.80 -2.52 -1.77
CA ALA A 20 4.04 -1.39 -2.28
C ALA A 20 2.98 -1.86 -3.29
N VAL A 21 3.36 -2.78 -4.18
CA VAL A 21 2.43 -3.44 -5.11
C VAL A 21 1.37 -4.22 -4.33
N ALA A 22 1.78 -5.04 -3.35
CA ALA A 22 0.86 -5.80 -2.51
C ALA A 22 -0.06 -4.89 -1.67
N LEU A 23 0.45 -3.77 -1.16
CA LEU A 23 -0.35 -2.76 -0.47
C LEU A 23 -1.47 -2.22 -1.37
N VAL A 24 -1.12 -1.83 -2.61
CA VAL A 24 -2.09 -1.34 -3.60
C VAL A 24 -3.16 -2.38 -3.90
N GLU A 25 -2.78 -3.64 -4.12
CA GLU A 25 -3.75 -4.72 -4.35
C GLU A 25 -4.71 -4.93 -3.17
N LEU A 26 -4.19 -4.92 -1.95
CA LEU A 26 -5.02 -5.13 -0.76
C LEU A 26 -5.94 -3.94 -0.49
N LEU A 27 -5.50 -2.72 -0.82
CA LEU A 27 -6.33 -1.52 -0.79
C LEU A 27 -7.46 -1.58 -1.82
N ALA A 28 -7.17 -1.99 -3.04
CA ALA A 28 -8.16 -2.19 -4.10
C ALA A 28 -9.22 -3.24 -3.71
N ARG A 29 -8.84 -4.25 -2.91
CA ARG A 29 -9.77 -5.25 -2.33
C ARG A 29 -10.58 -4.71 -1.13
N GLY A 30 -10.39 -3.46 -0.73
CA GLY A 30 -11.10 -2.84 0.40
C GLY A 30 -10.62 -3.27 1.79
N TRP A 31 -9.43 -3.84 1.92
CA TRP A 31 -8.92 -4.24 3.24
C TRP A 31 -8.61 -3.02 4.12
N CYS A 32 -8.64 -3.18 5.45
CA CYS A 32 -8.24 -2.13 6.40
C CYS A 32 -6.73 -2.18 6.73
N ASP A 33 -6.19 -1.10 7.31
CA ASP A 33 -4.76 -0.98 7.62
C ASP A 33 -4.25 -2.04 8.60
N GLU A 34 -5.04 -2.41 9.61
CA GLU A 34 -4.63 -3.45 10.55
C GLU A 34 -4.44 -4.80 9.86
N ARG A 35 -5.34 -5.13 8.93
CA ARG A 35 -5.31 -6.39 8.20
C ARG A 35 -4.15 -6.42 7.21
N ILE A 36 -3.92 -5.30 6.51
CA ILE A 36 -2.78 -5.12 5.60
C ILE A 36 -1.46 -5.19 6.35
N ALA A 37 -1.34 -4.49 7.48
CA ALA A 37 -0.15 -4.51 8.32
C ALA A 37 0.24 -5.92 8.73
N ARG A 38 -0.74 -6.74 9.15
CA ARG A 38 -0.52 -8.15 9.47
C ARG A 38 -0.10 -8.98 8.25
N ALA A 39 -0.74 -8.76 7.10
CA ALA A 39 -0.44 -9.51 5.87
C ALA A 39 0.97 -9.24 5.33
N LEU A 40 1.46 -8.01 5.47
CA LEU A 40 2.76 -7.58 4.98
C LEU A 40 3.86 -7.61 6.06
N ALA A 41 3.55 -8.08 7.27
CA ALA A 41 4.44 -8.01 8.44
C ALA A 41 5.00 -6.59 8.72
N LEU A 42 4.19 -5.56 8.47
CA LEU A 42 4.53 -4.15 8.68
C LEU A 42 3.83 -3.58 9.92
N SER A 43 4.34 -2.47 10.44
CA SER A 43 3.61 -1.70 11.44
C SER A 43 2.41 -0.98 10.81
N LYS A 44 1.31 -0.83 11.57
CA LYS A 44 0.15 -0.02 11.16
C LYS A 44 0.56 1.41 10.76
N ARG A 45 1.53 2.01 11.46
CA ARG A 45 2.03 3.36 11.14
C ARG A 45 2.73 3.41 9.78
N THR A 46 3.47 2.37 9.43
CA THR A 46 4.12 2.25 8.11
C THR A 46 3.07 2.17 7.01
N VAL A 47 2.04 1.35 7.19
CA VAL A 47 0.92 1.24 6.24
C VAL A 47 0.20 2.59 6.09
N GLN A 48 -0.20 3.22 7.19
CA GLN A 48 -0.87 4.52 7.17
C GLN A 48 -0.05 5.61 6.49
N ARG A 49 1.27 5.62 6.69
CA ARG A 49 2.16 6.59 6.03
C ARG A 49 2.23 6.35 4.53
N ARG A 50 2.35 5.09 4.09
CA ARG A 50 2.35 4.73 2.66
C ARG A 50 1.02 5.04 1.99
N VAL A 51 -0.11 4.77 2.66
CA VAL A 51 -1.45 5.14 2.19
C VAL A 51 -1.58 6.65 2.01
N GLN A 52 -1.07 7.45 2.95
CA GLN A 52 -1.10 8.91 2.80
C GLN A 52 -0.26 9.42 1.62
N TYR A 53 0.88 8.79 1.32
CA TYR A 53 1.65 9.11 0.13
C TYR A 53 0.88 8.74 -1.15
N LEU A 54 0.31 7.54 -1.22
CA LEU A 54 -0.55 7.14 -2.34
C LEU A 54 -1.75 8.07 -2.52
N MET A 55 -2.37 8.50 -1.42
CA MET A 55 -3.45 9.48 -1.46
C MET A 55 -2.98 10.81 -2.07
N ALA A 56 -1.80 11.31 -1.69
CA ALA A 56 -1.23 12.53 -2.26
C ALA A 56 -0.90 12.36 -3.76
N ASP A 57 -0.28 11.23 -4.13
CA ASP A 57 0.14 10.94 -5.51
C ASP A 57 -1.06 10.81 -6.46
N HIS A 58 -2.16 10.20 -6.00
CA HIS A 58 -3.41 10.06 -6.77
C HIS A 58 -4.40 11.22 -6.55
N GLY A 59 -4.03 12.26 -5.79
CA GLY A 59 -4.92 13.40 -5.51
C GLY A 59 -6.18 13.04 -4.71
N CYS A 60 -6.17 11.92 -3.99
CA CYS A 60 -7.31 11.41 -3.22
C CYS A 60 -7.30 11.95 -1.79
N THR A 61 -8.45 12.42 -1.31
CA THR A 61 -8.61 12.92 0.08
C THR A 61 -9.19 11.88 1.03
N SER A 62 -9.62 10.73 0.51
CA SER A 62 -10.14 9.60 1.28
C SER A 62 -9.51 8.30 0.83
N ARG A 63 -9.26 7.40 1.79
CA ARG A 63 -8.87 6.01 1.54
C ARG A 63 -9.85 5.31 0.59
N PHE A 64 -11.14 5.57 0.74
CA PHE A 64 -12.15 4.93 -0.10
C PHE A 64 -12.00 5.35 -1.56
N ALA A 65 -11.79 6.65 -1.81
CA ALA A 65 -11.51 7.18 -3.15
C ALA A 65 -10.22 6.58 -3.73
N LEU A 66 -9.18 6.47 -2.91
CA LEU A 66 -7.94 5.81 -3.31
C LEU A 66 -8.17 4.34 -3.69
N GLY A 67 -8.86 3.57 -2.85
CA GLY A 67 -9.16 2.16 -3.13
C GLY A 67 -9.97 1.96 -4.40
N TYR A 68 -10.92 2.86 -4.69
CA TYR A 68 -11.69 2.85 -5.93
C TYR A 68 -10.82 3.15 -7.16
N ALA A 69 -9.97 4.19 -7.09
CA ALA A 69 -9.05 4.54 -8.18
C ALA A 69 -8.05 3.40 -8.47
N LEU A 70 -7.43 2.86 -7.43
CA LEU A 70 -6.50 1.71 -7.54
C LEU A 70 -7.20 0.46 -8.06
N GLY A 71 -8.46 0.23 -7.69
CA GLY A 71 -9.25 -0.90 -8.22
C GLY A 71 -9.42 -0.81 -9.74
N ALA A 72 -9.71 0.39 -10.26
CA ALA A 72 -9.82 0.61 -11.70
C ALA A 72 -8.47 0.37 -12.41
N GLU A 73 -7.36 0.82 -11.81
CA GLU A 73 -6.01 0.62 -12.36
C GLU A 73 -5.55 -0.84 -12.32
N VAL A 74 -5.79 -1.56 -11.22
CA VAL A 74 -5.44 -2.98 -11.10
C VAL A 74 -6.22 -3.83 -12.10
N GLU A 75 -7.49 -3.53 -12.32
CA GLU A 75 -8.29 -4.20 -13.35
C GLU A 75 -7.84 -3.86 -14.77
N ALA A 76 -7.39 -2.63 -15.02
CA ALA A 76 -6.78 -2.26 -16.30
C ALA A 76 -5.47 -3.03 -16.52
N ALA A 77 -4.57 -3.04 -15.54
CA ALA A 77 -3.29 -3.75 -15.60
C ALA A 77 -3.46 -5.27 -15.80
N ARG A 78 -4.49 -5.87 -15.19
CA ARG A 78 -4.83 -7.30 -15.40
C ARG A 78 -5.25 -7.62 -16.82
N ARG A 79 -5.96 -6.70 -17.49
CA ARG A 79 -6.34 -6.86 -18.90
C ARG A 79 -5.12 -6.82 -19.80
N ASP A 80 -4.18 -5.93 -19.50
CA ASP A 80 -2.95 -5.76 -20.29
C ASP A 80 -1.96 -6.92 -20.11
N ALA A 81 -1.95 -7.57 -18.93
CA ALA A 81 -1.09 -8.73 -18.65
C ALA A 81 -1.62 -10.07 -19.19
N GLY A 82 -2.87 -10.12 -19.66
CA GLY A 82 -3.53 -11.33 -20.17
C GLY A 82 -3.46 -11.52 -21.69
N GLY A 83 -2.65 -10.73 -22.40
CA GLY A 83 -2.47 -10.76 -23.86
C GLY A 83 -1.28 -11.58 -24.32
#